data_AF-A0A936C3E6-F1
#
_entry.id   AF-A0A936C3E6-F1
#
_cell.length_a   1.000
_cell.length_b   1.000
_cell.length_c   1.000
_cell.angle_alpha   90.00
_cell.angle_beta   90.00
_cell.angle_gamma   90.00
#
_symmetry.space_group_name_H-M   'P 1'
#
loop_
_entity.id
_entity.type
_entity.pdbx_description
1 polymer ?
#
loop_
_entity_poly.entity_id
_entity_poly.type
_entity_poly.pdbx_seq_one_letter_code
_entity_poly.pdbx_strand_id
1 'polypeptide(L)'
;MPYIRHGGMFIPTNKPYRLGDEIFMLIALPGDAARLPVAGKVVWVTPPGAQGNKAHGVGVQFKEDDTGRQAKDRIEALLAGYGKANQPTHTM
;
A
#
# COMPACT_ATOMS: atom_id res chain seq x y z
N MET A 1 -4.42 6.88 -8.34
CA MET A 1 -5.06 7.62 -7.22
C MET A 1 -4.08 8.65 -6.68
N PRO A 2 -4.21 9.95 -6.99
CA PRO A 2 -3.04 10.82 -6.86
C PRO A 2 -2.71 11.26 -5.43
N TYR A 3 -3.60 11.19 -4.41
CA TYR A 3 -3.21 11.66 -3.07
C TYR A 3 -3.93 10.92 -1.93
N ILE A 4 -3.45 9.73 -1.53
CA ILE A 4 -3.76 9.21 -0.18
C ILE A 4 -2.87 9.98 0.80
N ARG A 5 -3.47 10.69 1.76
CA ARG A 5 -2.72 11.41 2.81
C ARG A 5 -1.87 10.40 3.59
N HIS A 6 -0.61 10.73 3.88
CA HIS A 6 0.35 9.84 4.56
C HIS A 6 0.78 8.60 3.77
N GLY A 7 0.41 8.49 2.48
CA GLY A 7 0.76 7.35 1.64
C GLY A 7 -0.12 6.13 1.89
N GLY A 8 0.12 5.08 1.11
CA GLY A 8 -0.63 3.83 1.22
C GLY A 8 -0.09 2.75 0.32
N MET A 9 -0.58 1.53 0.52
CA MET A 9 -0.15 0.34 -0.21
C MET A 9 -1.37 -0.47 -0.65
N PHE A 10 -1.31 -0.99 -1.87
CA PHE A 10 -2.27 -2.00 -2.31
C PHE A 10 -1.78 -3.39 -1.92
N ILE A 11 -2.66 -4.18 -1.29
CA ILE A 11 -2.37 -5.54 -0.82
C ILE A 11 -3.29 -6.50 -1.58
N PRO A 12 -2.76 -7.29 -2.53
CA PRO A 12 -3.52 -8.37 -3.15
C PRO A 12 -3.89 -9.41 -2.09
N THR A 13 -5.18 -9.67 -1.91
CA THR A 13 -5.64 -10.61 -0.88
C THR A 13 -7.03 -11.11 -1.18
N ASN A 14 -7.28 -12.39 -0.89
CA ASN A 14 -8.62 -12.99 -0.94
C ASN A 14 -9.38 -12.89 0.38
N LYS A 15 -8.76 -12.33 1.42
CA LYS A 15 -9.41 -12.14 2.71
C LYS A 15 -10.46 -11.04 2.62
N PRO A 16 -11.67 -11.26 3.16
CA PRO A 16 -12.69 -10.22 3.18
C PRO A 16 -12.27 -9.11 4.15
N TYR A 17 -12.31 -7.88 3.66
CA TYR A 17 -12.09 -6.66 4.43
C TYR A 17 -13.19 -5.65 4.10
N ARG A 18 -13.47 -4.77 5.05
CA ARG A 18 -14.44 -3.68 4.91
C ARG A 18 -13.70 -2.36 4.89
N LEU A 19 -14.32 -1.37 4.25
CA LEU A 19 -13.84 0.01 4.33
C LEU A 19 -13.81 0.45 5.79
N GLY A 20 -12.67 0.99 6.20
CA GLY A 20 -12.43 1.47 7.54
C GLY A 20 -11.80 0.47 8.51
N ASP A 21 -11.65 -0.80 8.12
CA ASP A 21 -10.95 -1.79 8.95
C ASP A 21 -9.51 -1.32 9.24
N GLU A 22 -9.11 -1.45 10.52
CA GLU A 22 -7.72 -1.25 10.92
C GLU A 22 -6.92 -2.53 10.69
N ILE A 23 -5.76 -2.41 10.04
CA ILE A 23 -4.87 -3.52 9.70
C ILE A 23 -3.48 -3.22 10.25
N PHE A 24 -2.87 -4.23 10.86
CA PHE A 24 -1.46 -4.23 11.18
C PHE A 24 -0.71 -5.16 10.23
N MET A 25 0.36 -4.66 9.61
CA MET A 25 1.11 -5.37 8.57
C MET A 25 2.62 -5.23 8.77
N LEU A 26 3.35 -6.23 8.30
CA LEU A 26 4.81 -6.21 8.20
C LEU A 26 5.19 -6.01 6.74
N ILE A 27 5.79 -4.88 6.40
CA ILE A 27 6.23 -4.56 5.04
C ILE A 27 7.70 -4.96 4.89
N ALA A 28 8.00 -5.82 3.92
CA ALA A 28 9.37 -6.10 3.49
C ALA A 28 9.65 -5.29 2.22
N LEU A 29 10.69 -4.47 2.24
CA LEU A 29 11.06 -3.64 1.10
C LEU A 29 12.24 -4.27 0.33
N PRO A 30 12.30 -4.12 -1.01
CA PRO A 30 13.42 -4.62 -1.78
C PRO A 30 14.76 -4.03 -1.29
N GLY A 31 15.74 -4.89 -1.04
CA GLY A 31 17.06 -4.47 -0.55
C GLY A 31 17.12 -4.16 0.95
N ASP A 32 16.02 -4.27 1.68
CA ASP A 32 15.98 -4.17 3.14
C ASP A 32 15.73 -5.54 3.77
N ALA A 33 16.61 -5.96 4.68
CA ALA A 33 16.44 -7.21 5.43
C ALA A 33 15.42 -7.05 6.58
N ALA A 34 15.18 -5.82 7.03
CA ALA A 34 14.26 -5.53 8.11
C ALA A 34 12.81 -5.45 7.60
N ARG A 35 11.90 -6.03 8.37
CA ARG A 35 10.45 -5.86 8.14
C ARG A 35 9.97 -4.66 8.94
N LEU A 36 9.27 -3.74 8.28
CA LEU A 36 8.69 -2.55 8.90
C LEU A 36 7.29 -2.88 9.41
N PRO A 37 7.02 -2.82 10.73
CA PRO A 37 5.66 -2.87 11.25
C PRO A 37 4.92 -1.59 10.90
N VAL A 38 3.71 -1.69 10.35
CA VAL A 38 2.89 -0.55 9.95
C VAL A 38 1.44 -0.80 10.31
N ALA A 39 0.83 0.15 10.99
CA ALA A 39 -0.62 0.23 11.14
C ALA A 39 -1.24 1.03 10.00
N GLY A 40 -2.41 0.59 9.53
CA GLY A 40 -3.12 1.27 8.46
C GLY A 40 -4.62 1.03 8.50
N LYS A 41 -5.33 1.74 7.62
CA LYS A 41 -6.78 1.69 7.48
C LYS A 41 -7.16 1.35 6.06
N VAL A 42 -8.10 0.43 5.87
CA VAL A 42 -8.64 0.11 4.55
C VAL A 42 -9.43 1.31 4.02
N VAL A 43 -9.00 1.86 2.88
CA VAL A 43 -9.66 3.00 2.22
C VAL A 43 -10.20 2.65 0.84
N TRP A 44 -9.87 1.45 0.34
CA TRP A 44 -10.35 0.93 -0.93
C TRP A 44 -10.44 -0.60 -0.88
N VAL A 45 -11.48 -1.17 -1.50
CA VAL A 45 -11.62 -2.61 -1.68
C VAL A 45 -11.85 -2.88 -3.16
N THR A 46 -10.99 -3.69 -3.77
CA THR A 46 -11.15 -4.19 -5.13
C THR A 46 -11.78 -5.58 -5.04
N PRO A 47 -13.04 -5.79 -5.48
CA PRO A 47 -13.72 -7.09 -5.41
C PRO A 47 -13.19 -8.09 -6.46
N PRO A 48 -13.45 -9.40 -6.29
CA PRO A 48 -13.02 -10.41 -7.24
C PRO A 48 -13.79 -10.22 -8.55
N GLY A 49 -13.10 -10.30 -9.69
CA GLY A 49 -13.70 -10.04 -11.00
C GLY A 49 -13.88 -8.55 -11.34
N ALA A 50 -13.22 -7.65 -10.62
CA ALA A 50 -13.20 -6.23 -10.96
C ALA A 50 -12.71 -5.99 -12.40
N GLN A 51 -13.38 -5.06 -13.07
CA GLN A 51 -13.15 -4.74 -14.48
C GLN A 51 -11.69 -4.32 -14.73
N GLY A 52 -11.12 -4.73 -15.88
CA GLY A 52 -9.76 -4.37 -16.26
C GLY A 52 -8.65 -5.26 -15.67
N ASN A 53 -8.96 -6.53 -15.33
CA ASN A 53 -8.00 -7.50 -14.80
C ASN A 53 -7.25 -7.02 -13.54
N LYS A 54 -7.91 -6.17 -12.74
CA LYS A 54 -7.33 -5.67 -11.48
C LYS A 54 -7.23 -6.81 -10.48
N ALA A 55 -6.09 -6.92 -9.81
CA ALA A 55 -5.89 -7.91 -8.76
C ALA A 55 -6.92 -7.67 -7.63
N HIS A 56 -7.53 -8.76 -7.16
CA HIS A 56 -8.41 -8.73 -5.99
C HIS A 56 -7.61 -8.36 -4.74
N GLY A 57 -8.12 -7.41 -3.93
CA GLY A 57 -7.41 -6.97 -2.74
C GLY A 57 -7.89 -5.65 -2.17
N VAL A 58 -7.05 -5.02 -1.35
CA VAL A 58 -7.39 -3.79 -0.62
C VAL A 58 -6.34 -2.72 -0.74
N GLY A 59 -6.77 -1.46 -0.82
CA GLY A 59 -5.92 -0.30 -0.64
C GLY A 59 -5.91 0.12 0.82
N VAL A 60 -4.73 0.14 1.43
CA VAL A 60 -4.53 0.49 2.84
C VAL A 60 -3.79 1.82 2.92
N GLN A 61 -4.39 2.79 3.58
CA GLN A 61 -3.75 4.05 3.95
C GLN A 61 -2.90 3.83 5.20
N PHE A 62 -1.67 4.34 5.23
CA PHE A 62 -0.85 4.29 6.43
C PHE A 62 -1.41 5.22 7.51
N LYS A 63 -1.36 4.80 8.77
CA LYS A 63 -1.81 5.63 9.89
C LYS A 63 -0.85 6.81 10.06
N GLU A 64 -1.36 7.92 10.61
CA GLU A 64 -0.56 9.10 10.92
C GLU A 64 0.21 8.90 12.23
N ASP A 65 1.13 7.94 12.22
CA ASP A 65 2.05 7.65 13.31
C ASP A 65 3.49 7.53 12.78
N ASP A 66 4.44 7.33 13.70
CA ASP A 66 5.85 7.21 13.34
C ASP A 66 6.14 6.02 12.42
N THR A 67 5.36 4.94 12.54
CA THR A 67 5.54 3.74 11.72
C THR A 67 5.08 3.96 10.29
N GLY A 68 3.94 4.62 10.10
CA GLY A 68 3.41 5.00 8.79
C GLY A 68 4.31 6.02 8.09
N ARG A 69 4.82 7.02 8.82
CA ARG A 69 5.79 7.99 8.30
C ARG A 69 7.09 7.31 7.85
N GLN A 70 7.67 6.46 8.69
CA GLN A 70 8.88 5.74 8.34
C GLN A 70 8.70 4.85 7.11
N ALA A 71 7.57 4.15 7.00
CA ALA A 71 7.27 3.32 5.83
C ALA A 71 7.16 4.17 4.55
N LYS A 72 6.43 5.29 4.61
CA LYS A 72 6.33 6.24 3.51
C LYS A 72 7.72 6.73 3.06
N ASP A 73 8.54 7.20 4.00
CA ASP A 73 9.85 7.77 3.69
C ASP A 73 10.80 6.72 3.08
N ARG A 74 10.77 5.48 3.57
CA ARG A 74 11.56 4.37 3.02
C ARG A 74 11.12 4.01 1.61
N ILE A 75 9.80 3.96 1.36
CA ILE A 75 9.25 3.69 0.02
C ILE A 75 9.61 4.82 -0.94
N GLU A 76 9.44 6.08 -0.53
CA GLU A 76 9.79 7.25 -1.34
C GLU A 76 11.29 7.31 -1.65
N ALA A 77 12.15 7.00 -0.67
CA ALA A 77 13.60 6.93 -0.88
C ALA A 77 14.00 5.85 -1.89
N LEU A 78 13.35 4.67 -1.85
CA LEU A 78 13.57 3.64 -2.85
C LEU A 78 13.12 4.12 -4.23
N LEU A 79 11.91 4.66 -4.34
CA LEU A 79 11.33 5.12 -5.60
C LEU A 79 12.02 6.36 -6.18
N ALA A 80 12.69 7.18 -5.36
CA ALA A 80 13.46 8.34 -5.82
C ALA A 80 14.58 7.94 -6.80
N GLY A 81 15.11 6.71 -6.70
CA GLY A 81 16.06 6.14 -7.66
C GLY A 81 15.42 5.51 -8.89
N TYR A 82 14.15 5.11 -8.80
CA TYR A 82 13.35 4.58 -9.91
C TYR A 82 12.61 5.74 -10.60
N GLY A 83 13.36 6.59 -11.32
CA GLY A 83 12.81 7.74 -12.03
C GLY A 83 11.58 7.34 -12.85
N LYS A 84 10.42 7.97 -12.56
CA LYS A 84 9.09 7.83 -13.20
C LYS A 84 8.99 6.65 -14.17
N ALA A 85 9.15 5.42 -13.66
CA ALA A 85 9.00 4.25 -14.51
C ALA A 85 7.54 4.22 -14.95
N ASN A 86 7.30 4.24 -16.25
CA ASN A 86 5.99 4.15 -16.88
C ASN A 86 5.37 2.73 -16.72
N GLN A 87 5.75 2.02 -15.65
CA GLN A 87 5.28 0.68 -15.36
C GLN A 87 3.84 0.76 -14.82
N PRO A 88 2.95 -0.11 -15.31
CA PRO A 88 1.60 -0.22 -14.76
C PRO A 88 1.67 -0.48 -13.25
N THR A 89 1.17 0.46 -12.47
CA THR A 89 0.96 0.24 -11.03
C THR A 89 -0.45 -0.27 -10.84
N HIS A 90 -0.66 -1.18 -9.88
CA HIS A 90 -2.01 -1.60 -9.50
C HIS A 90 -2.85 -0.46 -8.91
N THR A 91 -2.25 0.71 -8.69
CA THR A 91 -2.87 1.93 -8.15
C THR A 91 -3.41 2.90 -9.23
N MET A 92 -3.41 2.49 -10.51
CA MET A 92 -4.12 3.17 -11.61
C MET A 92 -5.08 2.20 -12.32
#